data_AF-A0A1S2QQY6-F1
#
_entry.id   AF-A0A1S2QQY6-F1
#
_cell.length_a   1.000
_cell.length_b   1.000
_cell.length_c   1.000
_cell.angle_alpha   90.00
_cell.angle_beta   90.00
_cell.angle_gamma   90.00
#
_symmetry.space_group_name_H-M   'P 1'
#
loop_
_entity.id
_entity.type
_entity.pdbx_description
1 polymer ?
#
loop_
_entity_poly.entity_id
_entity_poly.type
_entity_poly.pdbx_seq_one_letter_code
_entity_poly.pdbx_strand_id
1 'polypeptide(L)' 'MEAAKIGDAILFNKKVKGIVEKVNENSVIVNITENKTDAEYIGNKTVVSHKNYKIISKS' A
#
# COMPACT_ATOMS: atom_id res chain seq x y z
N MET A 1 14.12 5.39 -6.09
CA MET A 1 13.04 5.09 -5.13
C MET A 1 13.19 3.64 -4.74
N GLU A 2 13.31 3.32 -3.45
CA GLU A 2 13.23 1.93 -3.00
C GLU A 2 11.80 1.41 -3.21
N ALA A 3 11.67 0.32 -3.95
CA ALA A 3 10.40 -0.39 -4.07
C ALA A 3 10.10 -1.12 -2.75
N ALA A 4 8.84 -1.12 -2.33
CA ALA A 4 8.40 -1.89 -1.18
C ALA A 4 8.43 -3.37 -1.53
N LYS A 5 8.72 -4.20 -0.53
CA LYS A 5 8.72 -5.66 -0.65
C LYS A 5 7.43 -6.23 -0.09
N ILE A 6 7.17 -7.49 -0.41
CA ILE A 6 6.06 -8.24 0.19
C ILE A 6 6.27 -8.26 1.71
N GLY A 7 5.23 -7.92 2.47
CA GLY A 7 5.25 -7.77 3.92
C GLY A 7 5.50 -6.36 4.44
N ASP A 8 6.01 -5.44 3.60
CA ASP A 8 6.24 -4.05 4.03
C ASP A 8 4.92 -3.33 4.28
N ALA A 9 4.90 -2.47 5.30
CA ALA A 9 3.79 -1.56 5.56
C ALA A 9 4.02 -0.24 4.83
N ILE A 10 3.04 0.17 4.03
CA ILE A 10 3.07 1.42 3.27
C ILE A 10 1.92 2.34 3.66
N LEU A 11 2.18 3.64 3.60
CA LEU A 11 1.19 4.71 3.71
C LEU A 11 0.99 5.35 2.34
N PHE A 12 -0.24 5.33 1.84
CA PHE A 12 -0.65 5.97 0.59
C PHE A 12 -1.90 6.83 0.83
N ASN A 13 -2.21 7.73 -0.10
CA ASN A 13 -3.28 8.73 0.07
C ASN A 13 -3.17 9.55 1.38
N LYS A 14 -1.96 9.65 1.96
CA LYS A 14 -1.64 10.30 3.25
C LYS A 14 -2.38 9.76 4.50
N LYS A 15 -3.43 8.95 4.33
CA LYS A 15 -4.34 8.50 5.40
C LYS A 15 -4.70 7.02 5.34
N VAL A 16 -4.20 6.29 4.34
CA VAL A 16 -4.50 4.86 4.15
C VAL A 16 -3.22 4.07 4.33
N LYS A 17 -3.26 3.09 5.23
CA LYS A 17 -2.16 2.15 5.47
C LYS A 17 -2.55 0.77 4.98
N GLY A 18 -1.56 0.06 4.50
CA GLY A 18 -1.71 -1.35 4.24
C GLY A 18 -0.39 -2.07 4.10
N ILE A 19 -0.50 -3.39 4.03
CA ILE A 19 0.62 -4.31 3.89
C ILE A 19 0.72 -4.72 2.43
N VAL A 20 1.92 -4.67 1.87
CA VAL A 20 2.18 -5.11 0.49
C VAL A 20 2.05 -6.63 0.42
N GLU A 21 1.12 -7.10 -0.40
CA GLU A 21 0.96 -8.54 -0.67
C GLU A 21 1.67 -8.97 -1.96
N LYS A 22 1.75 -8.07 -2.94
CA LYS A 22 2.38 -8.38 -4.22
C LYS A 22 3.03 -7.13 -4.81
N VAL A 23 4.17 -7.33 -5.45
CA VAL A 23 4.94 -6.29 -6.13
C VAL A 23 4.93 -6.58 -7.62
N ASN A 24 4.52 -5.60 -8.42
CA ASN A 24 4.60 -5.60 -9.87
C ASN A 24 5.67 -4.58 -10.31
N GLU A 25 5.95 -4.51 -11.61
CA GLU A 25 6.99 -3.62 -12.14
C GLU A 25 6.74 -2.13 -11.87
N ASN A 26 5.47 -1.70 -11.88
CA ASN A 26 5.09 -0.28 -11.75
C ASN A 26 4.18 0.01 -10.53
N SER A 27 3.78 -1.03 -9.80
CA SER A 27 2.77 -0.93 -8.75
C SER A 27 2.89 -2.05 -7.72
N VAL A 28 2.28 -1.84 -6.56
CA VAL A 28 2.12 -2.85 -5.51
C VAL A 28 0.64 -3.08 -5.26
N ILE A 29 0.28 -4.34 -4.99
CA ILE A 29 -1.03 -4.70 -4.45
C ILE A 29 -0.90 -4.70 -2.93
N VAL A 30 -1.82 -4.00 -2.30
CA VAL A 30 -1.77 -3.68 -0.88
C VAL A 30 -3.07 -4.14 -0.24
N ASN A 31 -2.94 -4.89 0.85
CA ASN A 31 -4.05 -5.21 1.73
C ASN A 31 -4.17 -4.12 2.79
N ILE A 32 -5.31 -3.44 2.81
CA ILE A 32 -5.59 -2.28 3.64
C ILE A 32 -5.84 -2.75 5.07
N THR A 33 -5.07 -2.17 5.99
CA THR A 33 -5.16 -2.45 7.43
C THR A 33 -5.79 -1.29 8.18
N GLU A 34 -5.59 -0.05 7.72
CA GLU A 34 -6.18 1.14 8.32
C GLU A 34 -6.60 2.10 7.20
N ASN A 35 -7.88 2.45 7.16
CA ASN A 35 -8.42 3.42 6.22
C ASN A 35 -9.10 4.56 6.97
N LYS A 36 -8.48 5.75 6.97
CA LYS A 36 -9.06 6.97 7.57
C LYS A 36 -9.63 7.91 6.52
N THR A 37 -10.15 7.34 5.43
CA THR A 37 -10.80 8.05 4.34
C THR A 37 -12.16 7.44 4.07
N ASP A 38 -13.05 8.20 3.44
CA ASP A 38 -14.36 7.74 2.99
C ASP A 38 -14.28 6.82 1.75
N ALA A 39 -13.07 6.44 1.31
CA ALA A 39 -12.89 5.55 0.18
C ALA A 39 -13.25 4.11 0.56
N GLU A 40 -14.19 3.50 -0.15
CA GLU A 40 -14.55 2.11 0.05
C GLU A 40 -13.63 1.21 -0.79
N TYR A 41 -12.97 0.25 -0.14
CA TYR A 41 -12.05 -0.68 -0.81
C TYR A 41 -12.64 -2.08 -0.81
N ILE A 42 -13.10 -2.53 -1.98
CA ILE A 42 -13.73 -3.83 -2.15
C ILE A 42 -12.70 -4.92 -1.80
N GLY A 43 -13.04 -5.76 -0.81
CA GLY A 43 -12.17 -6.84 -0.34
C GLY A 43 -10.90 -6.37 0.38
N ASN A 44 -10.85 -5.12 0.86
CA ASN A 44 -9.69 -4.52 1.53
C ASN A 44 -8.40 -4.54 0.70
N LYS A 45 -8.48 -4.61 -0.64
CA LYS A 45 -7.29 -4.60 -1.51
C LYS A 45 -7.32 -3.44 -2.47
N THR A 46 -6.14 -2.91 -2.77
CA THR A 46 -5.99 -1.86 -3.77
C THR A 46 -4.62 -1.92 -4.46
N VAL A 47 -4.51 -1.25 -5.61
CA VAL A 47 -3.29 -1.16 -6.39
C VAL A 47 -2.73 0.24 -6.23
N VAL A 48 -1.46 0.35 -5.84
CA VAL A 48 -0.79 1.62 -5.60
C VAL A 48 0.49 1.70 -6.41
N SER A 49 0.71 2.80 -7.13
CA SER A 49 1.97 3.01 -7.87
C SER A 49 3.15 3.24 -6.93
N HIS A 50 4.35 2.81 -7.32
CA HIS A 50 5.62 3.09 -6.62
C HIS A 50 5.86 4.59 -6.34
N LYS A 51 5.22 5.48 -7.10
CA LYS A 51 5.31 6.93 -6.93
C LYS A 51 4.36 7.50 -5.86
N ASN A 52 3.36 6.74 -5.42
CA ASN A 52 2.22 7.22 -4.64
C ASN A 52 2.12 6.66 -3.21
N TYR A 53 3.20 6.08 -2.69
CA TYR A 53 3.24 5.61 -1.29
C TYR A 53 4.56 5.96 -0.62
N LYS A 54 4.57 5.86 0.72
CA LYS A 54 5.78 5.87 1.55
C LYS A 54 5.86 4.59 2.37
N ILE A 55 7.02 3.97 2.43
CA ILE A 55 7.26 2.82 3.31
C ILE A 55 7.35 3.35 4.75
N ILE A 56 6.50 2.84 5.63
CA ILE A 56 6.44 3.24 7.05
C ILE A 56 6.96 2.15 7.99
N SER A 57 7.03 0.90 7.53
CA SER A 57 7.67 -0.20 8.24
C SER A 57 8.21 -1.20 7.22
N LYS A 58 9.44 -1.66 7.43
CA LYS A 58 10.07 -2.72 6.65
C LYS A 58 9.90 -4.04 7.41
N SER A 59 9.59 -5.12 6.69
CA SER A 59 9.53 -6.46 7.27
C SER A 59 10.92 -7.06 7.53
#